data_AF-A0A941CN37-F1
#
_entry.id   AF-A0A941CN37-F1
#
_cell.length_a   1.000
_cell.length_b   1.000
_cell.length_c   1.000
_cell.angle_alpha   90.00
_cell.angle_beta   90.00
_cell.angle_gamma   90.00
#
_symmetry.space_group_name_H-M   'P 1'
#
loop_
_entity.id
_entity.type
_entity.pdbx_description
1 polymer ?
#
loop_
_entity_poly.entity_id
_entity_poly.type
_entity_poly.pdbx_seq_one_letter_code
_entity_poly.pdbx_strand_id
1 'polypeptide(L)'
;MYRDIIDGKDLSRLLPDLPEEFRSIRLEIFIREYADEYAKIEEALQKIKKKVSRSAYLGKEQEVFFFEGDELEEDFRKPLLSKLKEQGYQCDMKDGARGTVVITVHWKNA
;
A
#
# COMPACT_ATOMS: atom_id res chain seq x y z
N MET A 1 -5.91 -18.08 -0.49
CA MET A 1 -4.91 -18.40 -1.55
C MET A 1 -5.42 -19.60 -2.33
N TYR A 2 -5.67 -19.43 -3.63
CA TYR A 2 -6.21 -20.49 -4.50
C TYR A 2 -5.17 -20.91 -5.53
N ARG A 3 -5.13 -22.21 -5.83
CA ARG A 3 -4.21 -22.81 -6.80
C ARG A 3 -5.03 -23.28 -7.97
N ASP A 4 -4.74 -22.74 -9.14
CA ASP A 4 -5.42 -23.12 -10.38
C ASP A 4 -4.41 -23.44 -11.48
N ILE A 5 -4.85 -24.25 -12.44
CA ILE A 5 -4.06 -24.61 -13.63
C ILE A 5 -4.74 -24.00 -14.84
N ILE A 6 -4.05 -23.06 -15.50
CA ILE A 6 -4.54 -22.41 -16.71
C ILE A 6 -3.68 -22.81 -17.91
N ASP A 7 -4.31 -22.95 -19.08
CA ASP A 7 -3.57 -23.12 -20.33
C ASP A 7 -2.94 -21.78 -20.75
N GLY A 8 -1.67 -21.79 -21.11
CA GLY A 8 -0.95 -20.61 -21.58
C GLY A 8 -1.63 -19.88 -22.75
N LYS A 9 -2.38 -20.63 -23.57
CA LYS A 9 -3.16 -20.06 -24.68
C LYS A 9 -4.32 -19.21 -24.18
N ASP A 10 -5.02 -19.65 -23.14
CA ASP A 10 -6.10 -18.87 -22.54
C ASP A 10 -5.54 -17.69 -21.72
N LEU A 11 -4.40 -17.88 -21.05
CA LEU A 11 -3.72 -16.80 -20.32
C LEU A 11 -3.22 -15.69 -21.25
N SER A 12 -2.73 -16.02 -22.45
CA SER A 12 -2.29 -15.03 -23.45
C SER A 12 -3.40 -14.08 -23.94
N ARG A 13 -4.67 -14.48 -23.79
CA ARG A 13 -5.82 -13.60 -24.08
C ARG A 13 -6.00 -12.51 -23.02
N LEU A 14 -5.62 -12.81 -21.78
CA LEU A 14 -5.68 -11.89 -20.64
C LEU A 14 -4.40 -11.06 -20.50
N LEU A 15 -3.25 -11.65 -20.85
CA LEU A 15 -1.93 -11.04 -20.79
C LEU A 15 -1.29 -11.08 -22.19
N PRO A 16 -1.50 -10.06 -23.04
CA PRO A 16 -0.98 -10.06 -24.41
C PRO A 16 0.57 -10.06 -24.46
N ASP A 17 1.22 -9.58 -23.40
CA ASP A 17 2.67 -9.55 -23.26
C ASP A 17 3.26 -10.86 -22.72
N LEU A 18 2.46 -11.94 -22.61
CA LEU A 18 2.94 -13.24 -22.15
C LEU A 18 4.05 -13.76 -23.11
N PRO A 19 5.27 -14.06 -22.60
CA PRO A 19 6.35 -14.58 -23.42
C PRO A 19 5.95 -15.85 -24.18
N GLU A 20 6.44 -16.00 -25.41
CA GLU A 20 5.99 -17.07 -26.32
C GLU A 20 6.22 -18.48 -25.75
N GLU A 21 7.28 -18.67 -24.97
CA GLU A 21 7.61 -19.90 -24.27
C GLU A 21 6.50 -20.38 -23.31
N PHE A 22 5.70 -19.47 -22.77
CA PHE A 22 4.62 -19.78 -21.84
C PHE A 22 3.26 -19.98 -22.52
N ARG A 23 3.13 -19.66 -23.82
CA ARG A 23 1.84 -19.68 -24.54
C ARG A 23 1.32 -21.07 -24.87
N SER A 24 2.19 -22.08 -24.87
CA SER A 24 1.86 -23.46 -25.28
C SER A 24 2.03 -24.49 -24.16
N ILE A 25 2.21 -24.05 -22.91
CA ILE A 25 2.36 -24.93 -21.76
C ILE A 25 1.25 -24.68 -20.73
N ARG A 26 0.97 -25.69 -19.89
CA ARG A 26 0.08 -25.53 -18.74
C ARG A 26 0.82 -24.82 -17.62
N LEU A 27 0.24 -23.75 -17.11
CA LEU A 27 0.81 -22.91 -16.07
C LEU A 27 0.05 -23.13 -14.78
N GLU A 28 0.78 -23.38 -13.69
CA GLU A 28 0.23 -23.33 -12.35
C GLU A 28 0.24 -21.86 -11.91
N ILE A 29 -0.95 -21.28 -11.72
CA ILE A 29 -1.11 -19.89 -11.29
C ILE A 29 -1.55 -19.85 -9.83
N PHE A 30 -0.90 -18.99 -9.08
CA PHE A 30 -1.27 -18.69 -7.70
C PHE A 30 -2.16 -17.46 -7.70
N ILE A 31 -3.47 -17.68 -7.68
CA ILE A 31 -4.44 -16.59 -7.55
C ILE A 31 -4.54 -16.26 -6.07
N ARG A 32 -3.97 -15.11 -5.69
CA ARG A 32 -4.27 -14.51 -4.40
C ARG A 32 -5.65 -13.87 -4.52
N GLU A 33 -6.53 -14.15 -3.57
CA GLU A 33 -7.77 -13.39 -3.45
C GLU A 33 -7.36 -11.93 -3.29
N TYR A 34 -7.91 -11.06 -4.13
CA TYR A 34 -7.74 -9.62 -4.02
C TYR A 34 -8.51 -9.19 -2.77
N ALA A 35 -7.90 -9.37 -1.58
CA ALA A 35 -8.25 -8.52 -0.46
C ALA A 35 -7.92 -7.10 -0.92
N ASP A 36 -8.79 -6.15 -0.65
CA ASP A 36 -8.70 -4.76 -1.13
C ASP A 36 -7.57 -4.01 -0.37
N GLU A 37 -6.36 -4.57 -0.39
CA GLU A 37 -5.14 -4.12 0.26
C GLU A 37 -4.78 -2.70 -0.22
N TYR A 38 -5.06 -2.41 -1.48
CA TYR A 38 -4.94 -1.08 -2.06
C TYR A 38 -5.96 -0.10 -1.47
N ALA A 39 -7.19 -0.54 -1.22
CA ALA A 39 -8.21 0.29 -0.57
C ALA A 39 -7.84 0.62 0.87
N LYS A 40 -7.24 -0.30 1.63
CA LYS A 40 -6.73 -0.01 2.99
C LYS A 40 -5.63 1.06 2.99
N ILE A 41 -4.68 0.97 2.06
CA ILE A 41 -3.63 2.00 1.90
C ILE A 41 -4.23 3.34 1.50
N GLU A 42 -5.15 3.36 0.54
CA GLU A 42 -5.84 4.58 0.11
C GLU A 42 -6.68 5.19 1.24
N GLU A 43 -7.38 4.38 2.04
CA GLU A 43 -8.13 4.84 3.20
C GLU A 43 -7.20 5.50 4.24
N ALA A 44 -6.07 4.85 4.54
CA ALA A 44 -5.05 5.41 5.43
C ALA A 44 -4.49 6.74 4.89
N LEU A 45 -4.20 6.81 3.59
CA LEU A 45 -3.75 8.05 2.93
C LEU A 45 -4.78 9.17 3.04
N GLN A 46 -6.06 8.88 2.80
CA GLN A 46 -7.13 9.86 2.91
C GLN A 46 -7.30 10.37 4.35
N LYS A 47 -7.22 9.48 5.35
CA LYS A 47 -7.22 9.84 6.78
C LYS A 47 -6.06 10.77 7.13
N ILE A 48 -4.86 10.45 6.64
CA ILE A 48 -3.66 11.27 6.85
C ILE A 48 -3.85 12.64 6.21
N LYS A 49 -4.17 12.71 4.91
CA LYS A 49 -4.39 13.98 4.18
C LYS A 49 -5.39 14.89 4.88
N LYS A 50 -6.53 14.36 5.33
CA LYS A 50 -7.57 15.13 5.99
C LYS A 50 -7.06 15.74 7.31
N LYS A 51 -6.32 14.98 8.10
CA LYS A 51 -5.72 15.49 9.34
C LYS A 51 -4.60 16.49 9.06
N VAL A 52 -3.71 16.20 8.10
CA VAL A 52 -2.64 17.09 7.67
C VAL A 52 -3.21 18.44 7.23
N SER A 53 -4.22 18.46 6.35
CA SER A 53 -4.85 19.70 5.89
C SER A 53 -5.41 20.54 7.04
N ARG A 54 -6.08 19.89 8.01
CA ARG A 54 -6.58 20.56 9.21
C ARG A 54 -5.44 21.10 10.10
N SER A 55 -4.38 20.33 10.28
CA SER A 55 -3.24 20.70 11.12
C SER A 55 -2.38 21.79 10.48
N ALA A 56 -2.20 21.75 9.17
CA ALA A 56 -1.54 22.79 8.38
C ALA A 56 -2.30 24.13 8.47
N TYR A 57 -3.65 24.10 8.41
CA TYR A 57 -4.47 25.29 8.64
C TYR A 57 -4.25 25.92 10.02
N LEU A 58 -3.91 25.11 11.03
CA LEU A 58 -3.57 25.57 12.38
C LEU A 58 -2.10 26.00 12.53
N GLY A 59 -1.33 26.05 11.44
CA GLY A 59 0.08 26.44 11.43
C GLY A 59 1.05 25.38 11.93
N LYS A 60 0.61 24.11 12.05
CA LYS A 60 1.53 23.00 12.37
C LYS A 60 2.30 22.58 11.11
N GLU A 61 3.48 22.02 11.34
CA GLU A 61 4.39 21.50 10.29
C GLU A 61 4.56 19.97 10.34
N GLN A 62 3.96 19.33 11.35
CA GLN A 62 4.00 17.89 11.55
C GLN A 62 2.77 17.38 12.30
N GLU A 63 2.45 16.10 12.10
CA GLU A 63 1.46 15.35 12.88
C GLU A 63 1.91 13.91 13.07
N VAL A 64 1.57 13.35 14.23
CA VAL A 64 1.89 11.97 14.59
C VAL A 64 0.63 11.11 14.45
N PHE A 65 0.77 9.99 13.75
CA PHE A 65 -0.26 9.00 13.54
C PHE A 65 0.12 7.70 14.25
N PHE A 66 -0.86 7.13 14.94
CA PHE A 66 -0.74 5.84 15.63
C PHE A 66 -1.61 4.85 14.88
N PHE A 67 -1.03 3.71 14.52
CA PHE A 67 -1.72 2.60 13.90
C PHE A 67 -1.55 1.38 14.80
N GLU A 68 -2.62 0.64 15.02
CA GLU A 68 -2.52 -0.69 15.61
C GLU A 68 -1.90 -1.67 14.60
N GLY A 69 -1.30 -2.76 15.09
CA GLY A 69 -0.55 -3.70 14.24
C GLY A 69 -1.40 -4.41 13.19
N ASP A 70 -2.70 -4.53 13.44
CA ASP A 70 -3.75 -5.03 12.56
C ASP A 70 -4.33 -3.97 11.62
N GLU A 71 -4.25 -2.68 11.98
CA GLU A 71 -4.61 -1.57 11.10
C GLU A 71 -3.57 -1.34 10.00
N LEU A 72 -2.27 -1.53 10.33
CA LEU A 72 -1.17 -1.37 9.40
C LEU A 72 -0.18 -2.53 9.49
N GLU A 73 -0.53 -3.62 8.80
CA GLU A 73 0.32 -4.80 8.67
C GLU A 73 1.68 -4.44 8.06
N GLU A 74 2.70 -5.24 8.38
CA GLU A 74 4.10 -4.97 8.02
C GLU A 74 4.31 -4.77 6.51
N ASP A 75 3.57 -5.55 5.71
CA ASP A 75 3.60 -5.50 4.25
C ASP A 75 3.08 -4.17 3.68
N PHE A 76 2.23 -3.45 4.41
CA PHE A 76 1.64 -2.18 3.96
C PHE A 76 2.41 -0.93 4.41
N ARG A 77 3.30 -1.07 5.39
CA ARG A 77 4.09 0.05 5.93
C ARG A 77 4.96 0.71 4.86
N LYS A 78 5.71 -0.08 4.10
CA LYS A 78 6.59 0.42 3.03
C LYS A 78 5.78 1.07 1.88
N PRO A 79 4.73 0.45 1.32
CA PRO A 79 3.85 1.08 0.34
C PRO A 79 3.26 2.42 0.80
N LEU A 80 2.74 2.48 2.04
CA LEU A 80 2.16 3.70 2.59
C LEU A 80 3.19 4.84 2.67
N LEU A 81 4.40 4.55 3.19
CA LEU A 81 5.48 5.54 3.28
C LEU A 81 5.92 6.04 1.89
N SER A 82 6.02 5.16 0.90
CA SER A 82 6.35 5.55 -0.47
C SER A 82 5.29 6.49 -1.05
N LYS A 83 4.00 6.19 -0.86
CA LYS A 83 2.89 7.05 -1.33
C LYS A 83 2.86 8.41 -0.66
N LEU A 84 3.21 8.49 0.63
CA LEU A 84 3.31 9.77 1.34
C LEU A 84 4.48 10.62 0.81
N LYS A 85 5.63 10.00 0.52
CA LYS A 85 6.78 10.67 -0.10
C LYS A 85 6.48 11.17 -1.51
N GLU A 86 5.76 10.39 -2.32
CA GLU A 86 5.29 10.82 -3.65
C GLU A 86 4.42 12.08 -3.59
N GLN A 87 3.72 12.30 -2.49
CA GLN A 87 2.88 13.49 -2.26
C GLN A 87 3.64 14.68 -1.66
N GLY A 88 4.97 14.56 -1.49
CA GLY A 88 5.82 15.62 -0.97
C GLY A 88 5.92 15.65 0.56
N TYR A 89 5.39 14.65 1.26
CA TYR A 89 5.56 14.54 2.70
C TYR A 89 6.90 13.91 3.08
N GLN A 90 7.50 14.40 4.16
CA GLN A 90 8.60 13.68 4.81
C GLN A 90 8.00 12.82 5.93
N CYS A 91 8.39 11.55 6.01
CA CYS A 91 7.78 10.60 6.93
C CYS A 91 8.85 9.83 7.71
N ASP A 92 8.65 9.75 9.02
CA ASP A 92 9.46 8.96 9.95
C ASP A 92 8.58 7.88 10.59
N MET A 93 9.05 6.63 10.60
CA MET A 93 8.32 5.50 11.17
C MET A 93 9.10 4.90 12.34
N LYS A 94 8.38 4.59 13.42
CA LYS A 94 8.90 3.90 14.59
C LYS A 94 7.94 2.81 15.03
N ASP A 95 8.47 1.67 15.45
CA ASP A 95 7.69 0.68 16.17
C ASP A 95 7.46 1.16 17.61
N GLY A 96 6.20 1.23 18.00
CA GLY A 96 5.76 1.57 19.35
C GLY A 96 5.61 0.33 20.23
N ALA A 97 5.13 0.53 21.45
CA ALA A 97 4.84 -0.57 22.36
C ALA A 97 3.64 -1.39 21.86
N ARG A 98 3.61 -2.68 22.21
CA ARG A 98 2.47 -3.60 21.94
C ARG A 98 2.11 -3.73 20.44
N GLY A 99 3.10 -3.63 19.55
CA GLY A 99 2.88 -3.80 18.11
C GLY A 99 2.23 -2.60 17.42
N THR A 100 2.13 -1.45 18.10
CA THR A 100 1.69 -0.20 17.47
C THR A 100 2.77 0.33 16.52
N VAL A 101 2.35 0.97 15.43
CA VAL A 101 3.24 1.64 14.49
C VAL A 101 2.98 3.14 14.58
N VAL A 102 4.04 3.90 14.77
CA VAL A 102 3.99 5.35 14.85
C VAL A 102 4.57 5.92 13.56
N ILE A 103 3.74 6.65 12.80
CA ILE A 103 4.18 7.38 11.61
C ILE A 103 4.07 8.87 11.90
N THR A 104 5.21 9.57 11.87
CA THR A 104 5.27 11.03 11.93
C THR A 104 5.33 11.56 10.51
N VAL A 105 4.38 12.41 10.16
CA VAL A 105 4.29 13.03 8.83
C VAL A 105 4.61 14.51 8.97
N HIS A 106 5.61 14.97 8.22
CA HIS A 106 6.06 16.35 8.15
C HIS A 106 5.69 16.93 6.78
N TRP A 107 5.28 18.19 6.77
CA TRP A 107 5.06 18.97 5.57
C TRP A 107 5.69 20.35 5.73
N LYS A 108 6.30 20.87 4.67
CA LYS A 108 6.62 22.29 4.62
C LYS A 108 5.32 23.03 4.34
N ASN A 109 5.01 24.07 5.10
CA ASN A 109 4.01 25.05 4.66
C ASN A 109 4.47 25.54 3.29
N ALA A 110 3.70 25.20 2.25
CA ALA A 110 3.86 25.76 0.92
C ALA A 110 3.40 27.22 0.92
#